data_AF-A0A927HCJ0-F1
#
_entry.id   AF-A0A927HCJ0-F1
#
_cell.length_a   1.000
_cell.length_b   1.000
_cell.length_c   1.000
_cell.angle_alpha   90.00
_cell.angle_beta   90.00
_cell.angle_gamma   90.00
#
_symmetry.space_group_name_H-M   'P 1'
#
loop_
_entity.id
_entity.type
_entity.pdbx_description
1 polymer ?
#
loop_
_entity_poly.entity_id
_entity_poly.type
_entity_poly.pdbx_seq_one_letter_code
_entity_poly.pdbx_strand_id
1 'polypeptide(L)'
;MGKYYESSNYHSGYSHKHSNCQNHDHSSGDRVKDILFSLTPGTPLSSVVINGVSTAVASFVTVNGKTAYFVSAAGNLLAVDVKDVSSIEFSS
;
A
#
# COMPACT_ATOMS: atom_id res chain seq x y z
N MET A 1 -2.81 62.67 1.06
CA MET A 1 -3.61 62.49 2.30
C MET A 1 -4.92 61.83 1.91
N GLY A 2 -5.45 60.76 2.47
CA GLY A 2 -5.03 59.75 3.44
C GLY A 2 -5.88 58.50 3.13
N LYS A 3 -5.32 57.31 3.35
CA LYS A 3 -6.03 56.04 3.13
C LYS A 3 -6.72 55.61 4.42
N TYR A 4 -7.98 55.21 4.34
CA TYR A 4 -8.67 54.40 5.33
C TYR A 4 -9.59 53.44 4.59
N TYR A 5 -9.25 52.14 4.60
CA TYR A 5 -10.21 51.06 4.57
C TYR A 5 -9.68 49.91 5.42
N GLU A 6 -10.60 49.37 6.19
CA GLU A 6 -10.48 48.50 7.34
C GLU A 6 -9.99 47.08 7.02
N SER A 7 -9.28 46.52 8.00
CA SER A 7 -9.34 45.11 8.45
C SER A 7 -8.92 44.00 7.48
N SER A 8 -7.65 43.59 7.60
CA SER A 8 -7.20 42.22 7.30
C SER A 8 -5.97 41.88 8.16
N ASN A 9 -6.18 41.56 9.44
CA ASN A 9 -5.15 40.89 10.23
C ASN A 9 -5.18 39.40 9.87
N TYR A 10 -4.31 39.02 8.94
CA TYR A 10 -3.93 37.64 8.67
C TYR A 10 -3.36 37.03 9.96
N HIS A 11 -4.14 36.19 10.64
CA HIS A 11 -3.64 35.36 11.72
C HIS A 11 -2.96 34.12 11.11
N SER A 12 -1.65 34.04 11.30
CA SER A 12 -0.84 32.85 11.06
C SER A 12 -1.39 31.67 11.87
N GLY A 13 -1.69 30.57 11.21
CA GLY A 13 -2.21 29.36 11.85
C GLY A 13 -1.92 28.13 11.00
N TYR A 14 -0.68 27.64 11.07
CA TYR A 14 -0.39 26.25 10.76
C TYR A 14 -1.01 25.37 11.85
N SER A 15 -1.92 24.45 11.49
CA SER A 15 -1.86 23.07 11.96
C SER A 15 -2.97 22.21 11.37
N HIS A 16 -2.51 21.20 10.62
CA HIS A 16 -3.03 19.85 10.55
C HIS A 16 -4.55 19.72 10.38
N LYS A 17 -4.96 19.67 9.12
CA LYS A 17 -6.16 18.93 8.73
C LYS A 17 -6.01 17.51 9.27
N HIS A 18 -6.67 17.19 10.38
CA HIS A 18 -7.07 15.82 10.67
C HIS A 18 -8.06 15.44 9.57
N SER A 19 -7.51 14.97 8.46
CA SER A 19 -8.25 14.16 7.51
C SER A 19 -8.75 12.98 8.31
N ASN A 20 -10.04 13.04 8.67
CA ASN A 20 -10.79 11.91 9.17
C ASN A 20 -10.70 10.83 8.08
N CYS A 21 -9.71 9.96 8.19
CA CYS A 21 -9.43 8.91 7.25
C CYS A 21 -10.71 8.11 7.11
N GLN A 22 -11.29 8.24 5.93
CA GLN A 22 -12.56 7.66 5.55
C GLN A 22 -12.52 6.18 5.92
N ASN A 23 -13.54 5.73 6.66
CA ASN A 23 -13.94 4.34 6.71
C ASN A 23 -14.34 3.94 5.28
N HIS A 24 -13.34 3.73 4.42
CA HIS A 24 -13.53 3.08 3.15
C HIS A 24 -13.57 1.61 3.50
N ASP A 25 -14.78 1.06 3.47
CA ASP A 25 -15.03 -0.36 3.35
C ASP A 25 -14.34 -0.82 2.06
N HIS A 26 -13.02 -1.03 2.11
CA HIS A 26 -12.24 -1.57 1.02
C HIS A 26 -12.64 -3.04 0.97
N SER A 27 -13.49 -3.34 -0.01
CA SER A 27 -13.69 -4.68 -0.54
C SER A 27 -12.36 -5.42 -0.50
N SER A 28 -12.33 -6.66 -0.02
CA SER A 28 -11.10 -7.41 0.32
C SER A 28 -9.98 -7.32 -0.73
N GLY A 29 -10.31 -7.18 -2.02
CA GLY A 29 -9.33 -6.96 -3.10
C GLY A 29 -8.58 -5.63 -3.07
N ASP A 30 -9.11 -4.56 -2.47
CA ASP A 30 -8.41 -3.29 -2.31
C ASP A 30 -7.42 -3.33 -1.14
N ARG A 31 -7.74 -4.07 -0.07
CA ARG A 31 -6.81 -4.31 1.04
C ARG A 31 -5.57 -5.08 0.58
N VAL A 32 -5.73 -6.09 -0.27
CA VAL A 32 -4.59 -6.87 -0.81
C VAL A 32 -3.65 -5.98 -1.61
N LYS A 33 -4.18 -5.09 -2.46
CA LYS A 33 -3.37 -4.12 -3.21
C LYS A 33 -2.62 -3.20 -2.26
N ASP A 34 -3.29 -2.63 -1.27
CA ASP A 34 -2.65 -1.71 -0.31
C ASP A 34 -1.46 -2.38 0.39
N ILE A 35 -1.62 -3.64 0.83
CA ILE A 35 -0.52 -4.39 1.47
C ILE A 35 0.62 -4.61 0.46
N LEU A 36 0.33 -5.01 -0.78
CA LEU A 36 1.35 -5.22 -1.81
C LEU A 36 2.09 -3.94 -2.21
N PHE A 37 1.38 -2.82 -2.34
CA PHE A 37 1.99 -1.51 -2.63
C PHE A 37 2.77 -0.94 -1.44
N SER A 38 2.50 -1.41 -0.22
CA SER A 38 3.28 -1.06 0.97
C SER A 38 4.62 -1.82 1.09
N LEU A 39 4.78 -2.92 0.35
CA LEU A 39 6.03 -3.67 0.33
C LEU A 39 7.07 -2.98 -0.56
N THR A 40 8.28 -2.86 -0.05
CA THR A 40 9.42 -2.37 -0.82
C THR A 40 9.92 -3.48 -1.76
N PRO A 41 10.10 -3.22 -3.06
CA PRO A 41 10.83 -4.10 -3.97
C PRO A 41 12.16 -4.59 -3.37
N GLY A 42 12.41 -5.89 -3.43
CA GLY A 42 13.60 -6.51 -2.87
C GLY A 42 13.51 -6.85 -1.38
N THR A 43 12.38 -6.56 -0.71
CA THR A 43 12.17 -7.01 0.68
C THR A 43 12.35 -8.54 0.77
N PRO A 44 13.27 -9.02 1.63
CA PRO A 44 13.45 -10.45 1.85
C PRO A 44 12.21 -11.02 2.53
N LEU A 45 11.75 -12.15 2.02
CA LEU A 45 10.59 -12.89 2.51
C LEU A 45 11.00 -14.36 2.62
N SER A 46 10.49 -15.05 3.62
CA SER A 46 10.64 -16.50 3.77
C SER A 46 9.44 -17.26 3.19
N SER A 47 8.24 -16.68 3.27
CA SER A 47 7.02 -17.22 2.67
C SER A 47 5.96 -16.16 2.43
N VAL A 48 5.07 -16.44 1.50
CA VAL A 48 3.83 -15.70 1.26
C VAL A 48 2.65 -16.65 1.40
N VAL A 49 1.62 -16.24 2.12
CA VAL A 49 0.36 -17.00 2.23
C VAL A 49 -0.68 -16.30 1.37
N ILE A 50 -1.19 -16.98 0.36
CA ILE A 50 -2.17 -16.45 -0.59
C ILE A 50 -3.44 -17.27 -0.47
N ASN A 51 -4.55 -16.65 -0.09
CA ASN A 51 -5.82 -17.35 0.13
C ASN A 51 -5.68 -18.57 1.08
N GLY A 52 -4.82 -18.46 2.10
CA GLY A 52 -4.52 -19.54 3.05
C GLY A 52 -3.49 -20.58 2.56
N VAL A 53 -2.99 -20.47 1.33
CA VAL A 53 -1.97 -21.37 0.79
C VAL A 53 -0.58 -20.75 0.94
N SER A 54 0.26 -21.37 1.77
CA SER A 54 1.65 -20.92 1.97
C SER A 54 2.54 -21.36 0.81
N THR A 55 3.31 -20.41 0.28
CA THR A 55 4.29 -20.61 -0.78
C THR A 55 5.64 -20.06 -0.33
N ALA A 56 6.70 -20.86 -0.45
CA ALA A 56 8.06 -20.44 -0.13
C ALA A 56 8.58 -19.44 -1.19
N VAL A 57 8.97 -18.27 -0.73
CA VAL A 57 9.55 -17.19 -1.54
C VAL A 57 10.86 -16.74 -0.90
N ALA A 58 11.66 -16.01 -1.66
CA ALA A 58 12.91 -15.40 -1.22
C ALA A 58 12.77 -13.87 -1.10
N SER A 59 11.99 -13.24 -1.99
CA SER A 59 11.77 -11.80 -1.95
C SER A 59 10.55 -11.35 -2.74
N PHE A 60 10.04 -10.18 -2.38
CA PHE A 60 9.07 -9.45 -3.20
C PHE A 60 9.79 -8.67 -4.31
N VAL A 61 9.23 -8.66 -5.52
CA VAL A 61 9.81 -7.95 -6.67
C VAL A 61 9.08 -6.64 -6.90
N THR A 62 7.80 -6.69 -7.31
CA THR A 62 7.01 -5.51 -7.63
C THR A 62 5.54 -5.89 -7.88
N VAL A 63 4.68 -4.88 -7.96
CA VAL A 63 3.33 -5.00 -8.57
C VAL A 63 3.35 -4.32 -9.93
N ASN A 64 2.98 -5.04 -10.99
CA ASN A 64 2.72 -4.46 -12.30
C ASN A 64 1.23 -4.57 -12.63
N GLY A 65 0.52 -3.45 -12.50
CA GLY A 65 -0.93 -3.39 -12.74
C GLY A 65 -1.72 -4.25 -11.76
N LYS A 66 -2.11 -5.45 -12.20
CA LYS A 66 -2.93 -6.41 -11.42
C LYS A 66 -2.15 -7.65 -11.02
N THR A 67 -0.86 -7.72 -11.34
CA THR A 67 -0.03 -8.89 -11.07
C THR A 67 1.07 -8.51 -10.08
N ALA A 68 1.16 -9.25 -8.98
CA ALA A 68 2.27 -9.17 -8.03
C ALA A 68 3.32 -10.23 -8.39
N TYR A 69 4.60 -9.84 -8.29
CA TYR A 69 5.74 -10.69 -8.61
C TYR A 69 6.59 -10.95 -7.38
N PHE A 70 6.94 -12.21 -7.18
CA PHE A 70 7.83 -12.69 -6.12
C PHE A 70 8.94 -13.54 -6.70
N VAL A 71 10.08 -13.60 -6.05
CA VAL A 71 11.11 -14.59 -6.33
C VAL A 71 10.85 -15.79 -5.42
N SER A 72 10.67 -16.97 -5.98
CA SER A 72 10.59 -18.23 -5.23
C SER A 72 11.93 -18.56 -4.56
N ALA A 73 11.93 -19.44 -3.56
CA ALA A 73 13.17 -19.95 -2.95
C ALA A 73 14.13 -20.62 -3.96
N ALA A 74 13.61 -21.11 -5.09
CA ALA A 74 14.38 -21.70 -6.18
C ALA A 74 14.87 -20.68 -7.22
N GLY A 75 14.62 -19.38 -7.02
CA GLY A 75 15.04 -18.30 -7.93
C GLY A 75 14.12 -18.07 -9.14
N ASN A 76 13.02 -18.81 -9.26
CA ASN A 76 12.01 -18.58 -10.31
C ASN A 76 11.07 -17.44 -9.92
N LEU A 77 10.57 -16.69 -10.91
CA LEU A 77 9.52 -15.68 -10.71
C LEU A 77 8.15 -16.35 -10.53
N LEU A 78 7.48 -16.01 -9.43
CA LEU A 78 6.08 -16.33 -9.16
C LEU A 78 5.23 -15.11 -9.49
N ALA A 79 4.24 -15.28 -10.35
CA ALA A 79 3.26 -14.25 -10.71
C ALA A 79 1.92 -14.58 -10.05
N VAL A 80 1.33 -13.59 -9.38
CA VAL A 80 0.06 -13.72 -8.64
C VAL A 80 -0.91 -12.67 -9.17
N ASP A 81 -2.05 -13.08 -9.73
CA ASP A 81 -3.11 -12.14 -10.11
C ASP A 81 -3.86 -11.68 -8.85
N VAL A 82 -3.70 -10.40 -8.52
CA VAL A 82 -4.26 -9.78 -7.32
C VAL A 82 -5.79 -9.79 -7.34
N LYS A 83 -6.44 -9.91 -8.50
CA LYS A 83 -7.90 -10.02 -8.58
C LYS A 83 -8.43 -11.32 -7.98
N ASP A 84 -7.65 -12.39 -8.05
CA ASP A 84 -8.02 -13.71 -7.54
C ASP A 84 -7.58 -13.92 -6.09
N VAL A 85 -6.98 -12.89 -5.47
CA VAL A 85 -6.49 -12.92 -4.09
C VAL A 85 -7.50 -12.23 -3.18
N SER A 86 -8.08 -13.00 -2.26
CA SER A 86 -8.96 -12.53 -1.20
C SER A 86 -8.21 -12.18 0.08
N SER A 87 -7.04 -12.78 0.29
CA SER A 87 -6.14 -12.50 1.43
C SER A 87 -4.68 -12.78 1.08
N ILE A 88 -3.79 -11.95 1.60
CA ILE A 88 -2.35 -12.14 1.48
C ILE A 88 -1.65 -11.82 2.79
N GLU A 89 -0.67 -12.64 3.16
CA GLU A 89 0.17 -12.45 4.33
C GLU A 89 1.63 -12.75 3.98
N PHE A 90 2.55 -12.05 4.64
CA PHE A 90 3.98 -12.17 4.39
C PHE A 90 4.69 -12.61 5.67
N SER A 91 5.67 -13.50 5.52
CA SER A 91 6.58 -13.88 6.60
C SER A 91 8.00 -13.55 6.19
N SER A 92 8.74 -12.89 7.07
CA SER A 92 10.15 -12.50 6.90
C SER A 92 11.04 -13.46 7.66
#